data_AF-A0A2W6AJG6-F1
#
_entry.id   AF-A0A2W6AJG6-F1
#
_cell.length_a   1.000
_cell.length_b   1.000
_cell.length_c   1.000
_cell.angle_alpha   90.00
_cell.angle_beta   90.00
_cell.angle_gamma   90.00
#
_symmetry.space_group_name_H-M   'P 1'
#
loop_
_entity.id
_entity.type
_entity.pdbx_description
1 polymer ?
#
loop_
_entity_poly.entity_id
_entity_poly.type
_entity_poly.pdbx_seq_one_letter_code
_entity_poly.pdbx_strand_id
1 'polypeptide(L)' 'MKILQTVQTLNPETGGVARAVTSLSIAMQKRGAQITVMTQDDPVASWLRDLPFCVRAAFLHRDA' A
#
# COMPACT_ATOMS: atom_id res chain seq x y z
N MET A 1 -16.88 4.58 5.40
CA MET A 1 -16.49 4.82 3.98
C MET A 1 -15.45 3.79 3.57
N LYS A 2 -15.51 3.26 2.34
CA LYS A 2 -14.52 2.29 1.80
C LYS A 2 -13.68 2.97 0.73
N ILE A 3 -12.36 2.80 0.77
CA ILE A 3 -11.43 3.49 -0.13
C ILE A 3 -10.39 2.49 -0.64
N LEU A 4 -10.22 2.47 -1.96
CA LEU A 4 -9.14 1.77 -2.64
C LEU A 4 -8.13 2.82 -3.13
N GLN A 5 -6.88 2.68 -2.71
CA GLN A 5 -5.77 3.47 -3.23
C GLN A 5 -4.87 2.56 -4.06
N THR A 6 -4.43 3.05 -5.22
CA THR A 6 -3.49 2.33 -6.08
C THR A 6 -2.16 3.07 -6.08
N VAL A 7 -1.07 2.37 -5.81
CA VAL A 7 0.28 2.90 -5.86
C VAL A 7 1.16 1.95 -6.65
N GLN A 8 2.23 2.48 -7.25
CA GLN A 8 3.20 1.63 -7.94
C GLN A 8 3.97 0.76 -6.94
N THR A 9 4.44 1.36 -5.85
CA THR A 9 5.24 0.70 -4.83
C THR A 9 5.04 1.38 -3.47
N LEU A 10 5.12 0.58 -2.40
CA LEU A 10 5.25 1.02 -1.01
C LEU A 10 6.69 0.86 -0.49
N ASN A 11 7.66 0.56 -1.35
CA ASN A 11 9.06 0.48 -0.96
C ASN A 11 9.54 1.85 -0.42
N PRO A 12 9.93 1.96 0.86
CA PRO A 12 10.35 3.22 1.45
C PRO A 12 11.61 3.83 0.80
N GLU A 13 12.42 3.02 0.12
CA GLU A 13 13.65 3.47 -0.57
C GLU A 13 13.35 4.26 -1.85
N THR A 14 12.15 4.10 -2.44
CA THR A 14 11.77 4.75 -3.70
C THR A 14 11.28 6.20 -3.54
N GLY A 15 11.13 6.68 -2.30
CA GLY A 15 10.91 8.09 -1.99
C GLY A 15 9.59 8.42 -1.28
N GLY A 16 9.14 9.68 -1.43
CA GLY A 16 8.10 10.26 -0.58
C GLY A 16 6.69 9.67 -0.72
N VAL A 17 6.39 8.99 -1.84
CA VAL A 17 5.05 8.44 -2.13
C VAL A 17 4.66 7.37 -1.10
N ALA A 18 5.55 6.42 -0.81
CA ALA A 18 5.29 5.35 0.16
C ALA A 18 4.95 5.93 1.55
N ARG A 19 5.73 6.93 2.00
CA ARG A 19 5.50 7.61 3.28
C ARG A 19 4.19 8.40 3.29
N ALA A 20 3.88 9.11 2.21
CA ALA A 20 2.67 9.92 2.10
C ALA A 20 1.41 9.03 2.13
N VAL A 21 1.40 7.97 1.34
CA VAL A 21 0.28 7.00 1.25
C VAL A 21 0.08 6.32 2.59
N THR A 22 1.16 5.89 3.24
CA THR A 22 1.09 5.27 4.58
C THR A 22 0.50 6.22 5.61
N SER A 23 1.02 7.46 5.67
CA SER A 23 0.55 8.48 6.63
C SER A 23 -0.91 8.85 6.41
N LEU A 24 -1.32 9.02 5.15
CA LEU A 24 -2.70 9.31 4.77
C LEU A 24 -3.63 8.15 5.14
N SER A 25 -3.26 6.92 4.79
CA SER A 25 -4.03 5.70 5.10
C SER A 25 -4.31 5.57 6.60
N ILE A 26 -3.27 5.75 7.41
CA ILE A 26 -3.38 5.73 8.89
C ILE A 26 -4.33 6.83 9.38
N ALA A 27 -4.18 8.05 8.88
CA ALA A 27 -5.04 9.17 9.29
C ALA A 27 -6.52 8.94 8.91
N MET A 28 -6.77 8.33 7.76
CA MET A 28 -8.13 8.01 7.30
C MET A 28 -8.75 6.84 8.09
N GLN A 29 -7.98 5.80 8.41
CA GLN A 29 -8.45 4.73 9.30
C GLN A 29 -8.85 5.25 10.67
N LYS A 30 -8.05 6.15 11.26
CA LYS A 30 -8.38 6.83 12.53
C LYS A 30 -9.70 7.60 12.49
N ARG A 31 -10.18 7.97 11.29
CA ARG A 31 -11.46 8.63 11.05
C ARG A 31 -12.59 7.67 10.64
N GLY A 32 -12.38 6.36 10.77
CA GLY A 32 -13.39 5.33 10.47
C GLY A 32 -13.47 4.90 9.00
N ALA A 33 -12.47 5.24 8.18
CA ALA A 33 -12.40 4.72 6.81
C ALA A 33 -11.80 3.31 6.78
N GLN A 34 -12.36 2.45 5.92
CA GLN A 34 -11.77 1.17 5.57
C GLN A 34 -10.86 1.37 4.36
N ILE A 35 -9.55 1.26 4.57
CA ILE A 35 -8.54 1.48 3.53
C ILE A 35 -8.03 0.15 3.01
N THR A 36 -7.96 0.02 1.68
CA THR A 36 -7.19 -1.01 0.99
C THR A 36 -6.21 -0.32 0.06
N VAL A 37 -4.93 -0.69 0.15
CA VAL A 37 -3.90 -0.22 -0.78
C VAL A 37 -3.55 -1.36 -1.72
N MET A 38 -3.68 -1.11 -3.02
CA MET A 38 -3.21 -2.01 -4.06
C MET A 38 -1.85 -1.53 -4.57
N THR A 39 -0.87 -2.42 -4.60
CA THR A 39 0.50 -2.12 -5.03
C THR A 39 0.96 -3.08 -6.13
N GLN A 40 1.97 -2.70 -6.91
CA GLN A 40 2.64 -3.58 -7.87
C GLN A 40 3.90 -4.24 -7.29
N ASP A 41 4.20 -4.01 -6.01
CA ASP A 41 5.28 -4.70 -5.29
C ASP A 41 5.09 -6.22 -5.33
N ASP A 42 6.21 -6.94 -5.16
CA ASP A 42 6.19 -8.38 -4.88
C ASP A 42 5.37 -8.65 -3.59
N PRO A 43 4.38 -9.57 -3.58
CA PRO A 43 3.59 -9.91 -2.39
C PRO A 43 4.42 -10.35 -1.18
N VAL A 44 5.66 -10.85 -1.37
CA VAL A 44 6.53 -11.27 -0.26
C VAL A 44 7.54 -10.20 0.17
N ALA A 45 7.53 -9.02 -0.47
CA ALA A 45 8.43 -7.92 -0.16
C ALA A 45 8.36 -7.53 1.33
N SER A 46 9.53 -7.32 1.93
CA SER A 46 9.65 -7.09 3.38
C SER A 46 8.94 -5.83 3.85
N TRP A 47 8.89 -4.78 3.03
CA TRP A 47 8.24 -3.50 3.37
C TRP A 47 6.70 -3.55 3.35
N LEU A 48 6.09 -4.62 2.84
CA LEU A 48 4.64 -4.81 2.91
C LEU A 48 4.18 -5.45 4.23
N ARG A 49 5.12 -5.92 5.05
CA ARG A 49 4.83 -6.57 6.33
C ARG A 49 4.43 -5.53 7.37
N ASP A 50 3.58 -5.95 8.30
CA ASP A 50 3.22 -5.18 9.50
C ASP A 50 2.60 -3.78 9.26
N LEU A 51 2.08 -3.53 8.06
CA LEU A 51 1.33 -2.30 7.78
C LEU A 51 -0.03 -2.32 8.49
N PRO A 52 -0.47 -1.20 9.10
CA PRO A 52 -1.71 -1.15 9.89
C PRO A 52 -3.00 -1.14 9.03
N PHE A 53 -2.87 -1.29 7.71
CA PHE A 53 -3.96 -1.29 6.75
C PHE A 53 -3.84 -2.47 5.78
N CYS A 54 -4.97 -2.82 5.15
CA CYS A 54 -5.02 -3.90 4.18
C CYS A 54 -4.18 -3.53 2.95
N VAL A 55 -3.21 -4.37 2.62
CA VAL A 55 -2.45 -4.28 1.38
C VAL A 55 -2.74 -5.49 0.50
N ARG A 56 -2.88 -5.23 -0.79
CA ARG A 56 -3.02 -6.24 -1.84
C ARG A 56 -1.96 -5.99 -2.90
N ALA A 57 -1.01 -6.91 -3.04
CA ALA A 57 -0.09 -6.89 -4.16
C ALA A 57 -0.82 -7.44 -5.39
N ALA A 58 -0.93 -6.61 -6.43
CA ALA A 58 -1.31 -7.01 -7.77
C ALA A 58 -0.03 -7.18 -8.59
N PHE A 59 0.85 -8.08 -8.13
CA PHE A 59 2.00 -8.50 -8.91
C PHE A 59 1.47 -9.32 -10.09
N LEU A 60 1.31 -8.67 -11.23
CA LEU A 60 1.15 -9.37 -12.49
C LEU A 60 2.53 -9.89 -12.86
N HIS A 61 2.72 -11.21 -12.84
CA HIS A 61 3.79 -11.83 -13.64
C HIS A 61 3.59 -11.33 -15.07
N ARG A 62 4.34 -10.31 -15.47
CA ARG A 62 4.59 -10.09 -16.89
C ARG A 62 5.56 -11.19 -17.25
N ASP A 63 5.07 -12.18 -17.97
CA ASP A 63 5.91 -13.22 -18.54
C ASP A 63 7.13 -12.60 -19.25
N ALA A 64 8.26 -13.28 -19.06
CA ALA A 64 9.59 -13.21 -19.68
C ALA A 64 9.85 -12.16 -20.78
#